data_AF-A0A955J0I8-F1
#
_entry.id   AF-A0A955J0I8-F1
#
_cell.length_a   1.000
_cell.length_b   1.000
_cell.length_c   1.000
_cell.angle_alpha   90.00
_cell.angle_beta   90.00
_cell.angle_gamma   90.00
#
_symmetry.space_group_name_H-M   'P 1'
#
loop_
_entity.id
_entity.type
_entity.pdbx_description
1 polymer ?
#
loop_
_entity_poly.entity_id
_entity_poly.type
_entity_poly.pdbx_seq_one_letter_code
_entity_poly.pdbx_strand_id
1 'polypeptide(L)'
;MTRNNLMFSVLTICAIAPFTALAHAEAHDAHAGHIHYINGPRADAPIPRPGVELRRGGFALLVIDPQVDFLSPEGVTWGVVGESVTENNTVENIERLFRAANDAGARVFVSPHYYYPHDHTWEFEGALETLMHDINMFHRDGPLETGGIDGSGADWLDRYKPYIKDGRTVVVSPHKVYGPDSNDLALQLRKAGIDQVVIAGMSANLCVESHMRNLIEEGFEVAVVSDATAAARLPGYDGFEAAFVNFRMIASDVWSTDEAVGHIGAARGELVNVSGASGIGLDGFDPVSFFESETPVNGSPMIRAEHAGATYLFATERSRDKFLASPDRYAPQYGGFCSYGVSINVLLPVDITTAQVRNDKLYLNVNAAILEKFNADFEGSVSRADGNWPGLFEAHAE
;
A
#
# COMPACT_ATOMS: atom_id res chain seq x y z
N MET A 1 54.10 68.81 -46.13
CA MET A 1 54.82 67.63 -46.64
C MET A 1 55.95 67.31 -45.67
N THR A 2 55.79 66.28 -44.83
CA THR A 2 56.76 65.18 -44.54
C THR A 2 56.25 64.37 -43.33
N ARG A 3 56.26 63.05 -43.49
CA ARG A 3 55.91 61.95 -42.55
C ARG A 3 56.83 61.99 -41.30
N ASN A 4 56.59 61.34 -40.15
CA ASN A 4 55.97 60.04 -39.87
C ASN A 4 55.68 59.86 -38.35
N ASN A 5 54.75 58.97 -38.02
CA ASN A 5 54.25 58.40 -36.76
C ASN A 5 55.10 58.43 -35.46
N LEU A 6 54.42 58.61 -34.31
CA LEU A 6 54.19 57.54 -33.31
C LEU A 6 53.11 57.94 -32.28
N MET A 7 52.22 57.00 -31.95
CA MET A 7 51.19 57.09 -30.90
C MET A 7 51.79 57.11 -29.49
N PHE A 8 51.23 57.91 -28.58
CA PHE A 8 51.18 57.61 -27.14
C PHE A 8 49.88 58.18 -26.54
N SER A 9 49.12 57.31 -25.87
CA SER A 9 47.85 57.60 -25.21
C SER A 9 48.09 58.04 -23.76
N VAL A 10 47.39 59.09 -23.32
CA VAL A 10 47.62 59.75 -22.02
C VAL A 10 46.66 59.23 -20.95
N LEU A 11 47.28 58.93 -19.80
CA LEU A 11 46.77 58.53 -18.50
C LEU A 11 45.69 59.48 -17.93
N THR A 12 44.69 58.94 -17.22
CA THR A 12 43.98 59.67 -16.17
C THR A 12 43.88 58.77 -14.93
N ILE A 13 44.35 59.30 -13.81
CA ILE A 13 44.53 58.66 -12.50
C ILE A 13 43.18 58.66 -11.76
N CYS A 14 42.73 57.50 -11.27
CA CYS A 14 41.61 57.40 -10.34
C CYS A 14 42.12 56.83 -9.00
N ALA A 15 41.75 57.51 -7.91
CA ALA A 15 42.24 57.29 -6.56
C ALA A 15 41.82 55.93 -5.97
N ILE A 16 42.75 55.27 -5.30
CA ILE A 16 42.54 54.02 -4.57
C ILE A 16 42.14 54.38 -3.13
N ALA A 17 40.90 54.06 -2.75
CA ALA A 17 40.49 53.94 -1.36
C ALA A 17 40.44 52.45 -0.99
N PRO A 18 40.97 52.01 0.15
CA PRO A 18 40.89 50.61 0.56
C PRO A 18 39.48 50.34 1.08
N PHE A 19 38.63 49.73 0.26
CA PHE A 19 37.44 49.06 0.77
C PHE A 19 37.91 47.78 1.45
N THR A 20 38.02 47.83 2.78
CA THR A 20 37.96 46.64 3.61
C THR A 20 36.62 45.97 3.34
N ALA A 21 36.63 44.94 2.50
CA ALA A 21 35.52 44.02 2.38
C ALA A 21 35.37 43.33 3.74
N LEU A 22 34.44 43.83 4.55
CA LEU A 22 33.83 43.06 5.62
C LEU A 22 33.19 41.86 4.94
N ALA A 23 33.89 40.72 4.96
CA ALA A 23 33.31 39.42 4.73
C ALA A 23 32.21 39.24 5.78
N HIS A 24 31.00 39.66 5.45
CA HIS A 24 29.82 39.04 6.03
C HIS A 24 29.80 37.65 5.42
N ALA A 25 30.35 36.69 6.15
CA ALA A 25 29.89 35.33 6.03
C ALA A 25 28.39 35.39 6.34
N GLU A 26 27.58 35.55 5.31
CA GLU A 26 26.20 35.10 5.37
C GLU A 26 26.32 33.62 5.69
N ALA A 27 25.99 33.28 6.94
CA ALA A 27 25.70 31.92 7.30
C ALA A 27 24.67 31.45 6.27
N HIS A 28 25.08 30.56 5.36
CA HIS A 28 24.14 29.71 4.66
C HIS A 28 23.23 29.16 5.75
N ASP A 29 21.96 29.52 5.67
CA ASP A 29 20.92 29.10 6.59
C ASP A 29 20.79 27.58 6.49
N ALA A 30 21.66 26.90 7.23
CA ALA A 30 21.65 25.46 7.39
C ALA A 30 20.38 25.14 8.16
N HIS A 31 19.42 24.54 7.45
CA HIS A 31 18.12 24.08 7.96
C HIS A 31 16.99 25.12 8.04
N ALA A 32 16.89 26.02 7.05
CA ALA A 32 15.60 26.64 6.74
C ALA A 32 14.61 25.59 6.16
N GLY A 33 13.99 24.83 7.07
CA GLY A 33 12.76 24.07 6.82
C GLY A 33 12.92 22.83 5.95
N HIS A 34 13.29 21.70 6.57
CA HIS A 34 12.81 20.41 6.08
C HIS A 34 11.28 20.46 6.18
N ILE A 35 10.60 20.76 5.07
CA ILE A 35 9.15 20.71 5.03
C ILE A 35 8.80 19.24 5.13
N HIS A 36 8.24 18.83 6.26
CA HIS A 36 7.74 17.48 6.44
C HIS A 36 6.51 17.30 5.53
N TYR A 37 6.71 16.78 4.31
CA TYR A 37 5.73 16.65 3.22
C TYR A 37 4.75 15.47 3.39
N ILE A 38 4.39 15.14 4.63
CA ILE A 38 3.53 13.98 4.95
C ILE A 38 2.07 14.40 5.24
N ASN A 39 1.79 15.70 5.45
CA ASN A 39 0.46 16.18 5.84
C ASN A 39 -0.52 16.40 4.67
N GLY A 40 -0.42 15.57 3.62
CA GLY A 40 -1.38 15.56 2.53
C GLY A 40 -1.16 16.65 1.47
N PRO A 41 -2.11 16.79 0.52
CA PRO A 41 -1.93 17.57 -0.69
C PRO A 41 -1.63 19.03 -0.44
N ARG A 42 -0.55 19.49 -1.06
CA ARG A 42 -0.25 20.90 -1.21
C ARG A 42 -1.15 21.51 -2.29
N ALA A 43 -1.91 22.55 -1.92
CA ALA A 43 -2.85 23.26 -2.79
C ALA A 43 -2.18 24.31 -3.71
N ASP A 44 -0.86 24.30 -3.86
CA ASP A 44 -0.09 25.48 -4.26
C ASP A 44 0.83 25.30 -5.48
N ALA A 45 0.44 24.49 -6.47
CA ALA A 45 1.11 24.47 -7.77
C ALA A 45 0.09 24.55 -8.93
N PRO A 46 0.43 25.20 -10.06
CA PRO A 46 -0.40 25.21 -11.27
C PRO A 46 -0.49 23.83 -11.96
N ILE A 47 0.02 22.76 -11.33
CA ILE A 47 -0.03 21.39 -11.81
C ILE A 47 -1.32 20.74 -11.28
N PRO A 48 -2.19 20.22 -12.18
CA PRO A 48 -3.43 19.58 -11.74
C PRO A 48 -3.14 18.38 -10.84
N ARG A 49 -4.13 18.04 -10.03
CA ARG A 49 -4.19 16.79 -9.27
C ARG A 49 -5.47 16.09 -9.73
N PRO A 50 -5.40 15.23 -10.76
CA PRO A 50 -6.61 14.64 -11.34
C PRO A 50 -7.33 13.73 -10.35
N GLY A 51 -6.59 13.16 -9.39
CA GLY A 51 -7.13 12.20 -8.42
C GLY A 51 -7.31 10.82 -9.04
N VAL A 52 -7.52 9.82 -8.19
CA VAL A 52 -7.89 8.47 -8.60
C VAL A 52 -9.06 8.02 -7.76
N GLU A 53 -10.19 7.73 -8.40
CA GLU A 53 -11.32 7.04 -7.75
C GLU A 53 -11.20 5.55 -8.05
N LEU A 54 -10.83 4.76 -7.04
CA LEU A 54 -10.61 3.33 -7.20
C LEU A 54 -11.92 2.62 -7.56
N ARG A 55 -11.91 1.93 -8.69
CA ARG A 55 -13.04 1.14 -9.19
C ARG A 55 -12.85 -0.30 -8.82
N ARG A 56 -13.85 -0.85 -8.13
CA ARG A 56 -13.89 -2.26 -7.75
C ARG A 56 -13.54 -3.19 -8.92
N GLY A 57 -12.62 -4.11 -8.68
CA GLY A 57 -12.12 -5.06 -9.69
C GLY A 57 -11.24 -4.47 -10.78
N GLY A 58 -11.18 -3.13 -10.93
CA GLY A 58 -10.31 -2.41 -11.87
C GLY A 58 -8.98 -1.96 -11.27
N PHE A 59 -8.82 -2.04 -9.94
CA PHE A 59 -7.59 -1.65 -9.26
C PHE A 59 -6.83 -2.82 -8.62
N ALA A 60 -5.53 -2.62 -8.43
CA ALA A 60 -4.67 -3.52 -7.66
C ALA A 60 -3.70 -2.76 -6.75
N LEU A 61 -3.29 -3.41 -5.67
CA LEU A 61 -2.12 -3.01 -4.89
C LEU A 61 -0.87 -3.64 -5.53
N LEU A 62 0.16 -2.83 -5.77
CA LEU A 62 1.48 -3.27 -6.18
C LEU A 62 2.51 -2.88 -5.12
N VAL A 63 3.21 -3.87 -4.57
CA VAL A 63 4.30 -3.65 -3.62
C VAL A 63 5.63 -4.00 -4.27
N ILE A 64 6.51 -3.01 -4.38
CA ILE A 64 7.79 -3.09 -5.08
C ILE A 64 8.90 -3.33 -4.06
N ASP A 65 9.74 -4.32 -4.31
CA ASP A 65 10.89 -4.69 -3.47
C ASP A 65 10.59 -4.81 -1.96
N PRO A 66 9.56 -5.58 -1.53
CA PRO A 66 9.28 -5.82 -0.11
C PRO A 66 10.27 -6.82 0.54
N GLN A 67 11.56 -6.67 0.22
CA GLN A 67 12.63 -7.60 0.54
C GLN A 67 13.46 -7.14 1.74
N VAL A 68 14.09 -8.11 2.42
CA VAL A 68 14.88 -7.93 3.64
C VAL A 68 16.00 -6.89 3.45
N ASP A 69 16.70 -6.90 2.32
CA ASP A 69 17.84 -6.01 2.06
C ASP A 69 17.51 -4.52 2.14
N PHE A 70 16.26 -4.13 1.86
CA PHE A 70 15.78 -2.77 2.05
C PHE A 70 15.17 -2.52 3.41
N LEU A 71 14.34 -3.44 3.88
CA LEU A 71 13.35 -3.14 4.91
C LEU A 71 13.70 -3.69 6.31
N SER A 72 14.78 -4.47 6.42
CA SER A 72 15.28 -4.97 7.73
C SER A 72 16.45 -4.13 8.25
N PRO A 73 16.54 -3.91 9.57
CA PRO A 73 17.74 -3.34 10.22
C PRO A 73 19.06 -4.06 9.92
N GLU A 74 18.97 -5.34 9.58
CA GLU A 74 20.07 -6.22 9.24
C GLU A 74 20.35 -6.27 7.72
N GLY A 75 19.51 -5.61 6.92
CA GLY A 75 19.63 -5.54 5.47
C GLY A 75 20.85 -4.75 5.02
N VAL A 76 21.44 -5.13 3.89
CA VAL A 76 22.72 -4.56 3.42
C VAL A 76 22.64 -3.06 3.09
N THR A 77 21.44 -2.52 2.86
CA THR A 77 21.24 -1.08 2.57
C THR A 77 20.82 -0.25 3.77
N TRP A 78 20.64 -0.86 4.95
CA TRP A 78 20.07 -0.17 6.12
C TRP A 78 20.84 1.09 6.52
N GLY A 79 22.15 1.11 6.33
CA GLY A 79 23.00 2.26 6.62
C GLY A 79 22.68 3.53 5.82
N VAL A 80 21.94 3.43 4.72
CA VAL A 80 21.53 4.59 3.89
C VAL A 80 20.02 4.76 3.79
N VAL A 81 19.22 3.70 3.91
CA VAL A 81 17.74 3.80 3.84
C VAL A 81 17.05 3.80 5.21
N GLY A 82 17.70 3.26 6.24
CA GLY A 82 17.06 2.93 7.52
C GLY A 82 16.44 4.11 8.25
N GLU A 83 17.06 5.29 8.14
CA GLU A 83 16.50 6.54 8.70
C GLU A 83 15.18 6.89 8.02
N SER A 84 15.14 6.93 6.68
CA SER A 84 13.92 7.22 5.91
C SER A 84 12.84 6.16 6.13
N VAL A 85 13.21 4.87 6.16
CA VAL A 85 12.29 3.75 6.44
C VAL A 85 11.63 3.89 7.82
N THR A 86 12.43 4.24 8.83
CA THR A 86 11.96 4.39 10.22
C THR A 86 11.08 5.64 10.37
N GLU A 87 11.51 6.78 9.83
CA GLU A 87 10.76 8.03 9.91
C GLU A 87 9.39 7.95 9.21
N ASN A 88 9.34 7.29 8.06
CA ASN A 88 8.10 7.13 7.30
C ASN A 88 7.20 6.02 7.84
N ASN A 89 7.67 5.21 8.80
CA ASN A 89 6.97 4.02 9.28
C ASN A 89 6.64 3.07 8.10
N THR A 90 7.55 2.99 7.12
CA THR A 90 7.32 2.36 5.81
C THR A 90 6.94 0.89 5.95
N VAL A 91 7.57 0.17 6.88
CA VAL A 91 7.36 -1.27 7.04
C VAL A 91 5.93 -1.56 7.54
N GLU A 92 5.51 -0.86 8.57
CA GLU A 92 4.17 -0.95 9.13
C GLU A 92 3.11 -0.50 8.11
N ASN A 93 3.40 0.58 7.37
CA ASN A 93 2.49 1.12 6.37
C ASN A 93 2.26 0.18 5.19
N ILE A 94 3.31 -0.49 4.69
CA ILE A 94 3.16 -1.54 3.67
C ILE A 94 2.29 -2.69 4.19
N GLU A 95 2.45 -3.13 5.45
CA GLU A 95 1.58 -4.16 6.02
C GLU A 95 0.11 -3.73 6.08
N ARG A 96 -0.15 -2.47 6.45
CA ARG A 96 -1.51 -1.90 6.47
C ARG A 96 -2.14 -1.92 5.08
N LEU A 97 -1.38 -1.63 4.03
CA LEU A 97 -1.86 -1.72 2.65
C LEU A 97 -2.17 -3.17 2.25
N PHE A 98 -1.29 -4.12 2.58
CA PHE A 98 -1.57 -5.54 2.34
C PHE A 98 -2.87 -6.00 3.01
N ARG A 99 -3.08 -5.62 4.28
CA ARG A 99 -4.32 -5.89 5.02
C ARG A 99 -5.52 -5.27 4.32
N ALA A 100 -5.46 -3.98 4.00
CA ALA A 100 -6.55 -3.27 3.34
C ALA A 100 -6.90 -3.87 1.97
N ALA A 101 -5.91 -4.22 1.16
CA ALA A 101 -6.13 -4.86 -0.14
C ALA A 101 -6.76 -6.25 0.01
N ASN A 102 -6.26 -7.06 0.95
CA ASN A 102 -6.84 -8.36 1.27
C ASN A 102 -8.31 -8.23 1.71
N ASP A 103 -8.59 -7.31 2.63
CA ASP A 103 -9.93 -7.08 3.16
C ASP A 103 -10.87 -6.58 2.07
N ALA A 104 -10.37 -5.73 1.17
CA ALA A 104 -11.10 -5.24 0.00
C ALA A 104 -11.32 -6.29 -1.10
N GLY A 105 -10.68 -7.47 -1.00
CA GLY A 105 -10.64 -8.44 -2.09
C GLY A 105 -9.91 -7.91 -3.33
N ALA A 106 -9.09 -6.88 -3.18
CA ALA A 106 -8.30 -6.31 -4.25
C ALA A 106 -7.17 -7.28 -4.65
N ARG A 107 -6.81 -7.27 -5.93
CA ARG A 107 -5.68 -8.05 -6.40
C ARG A 107 -4.38 -7.43 -5.88
N VAL A 108 -3.48 -8.29 -5.45
CA VAL A 108 -2.16 -7.89 -4.94
C VAL A 108 -1.08 -8.41 -5.88
N PHE A 109 -0.17 -7.53 -6.24
CA PHE A 109 1.01 -7.82 -7.05
C PHE A 109 2.26 -7.47 -6.24
N VAL A 110 3.29 -8.29 -6.38
CA VAL A 110 4.62 -8.03 -5.83
C VAL A 110 5.61 -8.01 -6.98
N SER A 111 6.35 -6.92 -7.11
CA SER A 111 7.46 -6.77 -8.06
C SER A 111 8.76 -6.87 -7.28
N PRO A 112 9.49 -8.00 -7.38
CA PRO A 112 10.76 -8.14 -6.68
C PRO A 112 11.94 -7.75 -7.55
N HIS A 113 13.07 -7.52 -6.90
CA HIS A 113 14.36 -7.36 -7.52
C HIS A 113 15.21 -8.59 -7.21
N TYR A 114 15.80 -9.22 -8.23
CA TYR A 114 16.80 -10.27 -8.06
C TYR A 114 17.97 -10.11 -9.01
N TYR A 115 19.18 -10.32 -8.49
CA TYR A 115 20.38 -10.53 -9.30
C TYR A 115 20.85 -11.98 -9.22
N TYR A 116 21.40 -12.46 -10.33
CA TYR A 116 21.93 -13.81 -10.49
C TYR A 116 23.42 -13.76 -10.84
N PRO A 117 24.17 -14.87 -10.72
CA PRO A 117 25.61 -14.89 -11.00
C PRO A 117 26.03 -14.35 -12.37
N HIS A 118 25.16 -14.46 -13.38
CA HIS A 118 25.44 -13.93 -14.72
C HIS A 118 25.22 -12.41 -14.84
N ASP A 119 24.41 -11.81 -13.98
CA ASP A 119 24.19 -10.36 -13.98
C ASP A 119 25.44 -9.61 -13.49
N HIS A 120 26.19 -10.20 -12.55
CA HIS A 120 27.51 -9.72 -12.12
C HIS A 120 28.61 -9.80 -13.21
N THR A 121 28.28 -10.27 -14.40
CA THR A 121 29.21 -10.35 -15.54
C THR A 121 28.88 -9.38 -16.67
N TRP A 122 27.93 -8.46 -16.45
CA TRP A 122 27.63 -7.40 -17.41
C TRP A 122 28.88 -6.53 -17.68
N GLU A 123 28.99 -6.05 -18.92
CA GLU A 123 30.18 -5.33 -19.39
C GLU A 123 30.25 -3.88 -18.86
N PHE A 124 29.14 -3.34 -18.35
CA PHE A 124 29.01 -2.01 -17.80
C PHE A 124 27.81 -1.92 -16.85
N GLU A 125 27.81 -0.92 -15.98
CA GLU A 125 26.79 -0.69 -14.94
C GLU A 125 26.59 0.81 -14.70
N GLY A 126 25.44 1.18 -14.14
CA GLY A 126 25.22 2.49 -13.52
C GLY A 126 25.89 2.61 -12.13
N ALA A 127 26.05 3.83 -11.63
CA ALA A 127 26.75 4.07 -10.36
C ALA A 127 26.13 3.34 -9.15
N LEU A 128 24.80 3.30 -9.06
CA LEU A 128 24.13 2.60 -7.96
C LEU A 128 24.08 1.09 -8.18
N GLU A 129 23.96 0.66 -9.43
CA GLU A 129 23.98 -0.76 -9.81
C GLU A 129 25.30 -1.41 -9.40
N THR A 130 26.44 -0.75 -9.62
CA THR A 130 27.75 -1.20 -9.12
C THR A 130 27.74 -1.39 -7.61
N LEU A 131 27.15 -0.45 -6.85
CA LEU A 131 27.04 -0.61 -5.40
C LEU A 131 26.16 -1.80 -5.02
N MET A 132 25.02 -1.99 -5.69
CA MET A 132 24.10 -3.11 -5.42
C MET A 132 24.79 -4.46 -5.67
N HIS A 133 25.57 -4.58 -6.75
CA HIS A 133 26.37 -5.76 -7.04
C HIS A 133 27.49 -5.97 -6.01
N ASP A 134 28.24 -4.93 -5.65
CA ASP A 134 29.35 -5.00 -4.68
C ASP A 134 28.90 -5.49 -3.29
N ILE A 135 27.69 -5.13 -2.86
CA ILE A 135 27.14 -5.54 -1.57
C ILE A 135 26.30 -6.82 -1.65
N ASN A 136 26.22 -7.47 -2.81
CA ASN A 136 25.38 -8.65 -3.09
C ASN A 136 23.90 -8.44 -2.73
N MET A 137 23.39 -7.22 -2.97
CA MET A 137 21.99 -6.91 -2.75
C MET A 137 21.11 -7.79 -3.63
N PHE A 138 20.07 -8.38 -3.05
CA PHE A 138 19.10 -9.25 -3.73
C PHE A 138 19.69 -10.47 -4.44
N HIS A 139 20.87 -10.91 -4.01
CA HIS A 139 21.54 -12.05 -4.62
C HIS A 139 20.70 -13.32 -4.54
N ARG A 140 20.69 -14.05 -5.66
CA ARG A 140 20.10 -15.37 -5.82
C ARG A 140 21.09 -16.28 -6.53
N ASP A 141 21.25 -17.50 -6.05
CA ASP A 141 22.18 -18.47 -6.66
C ASP A 141 21.79 -18.87 -8.09
N GLY A 142 20.51 -18.72 -8.44
CA GLY A 142 20.04 -18.85 -9.81
C GLY A 142 18.52 -18.63 -9.96
N PRO A 143 18.03 -18.45 -11.19
CA PRO A 143 16.60 -18.23 -11.45
C PRO A 143 15.74 -19.49 -11.22
N LEU A 144 16.36 -20.68 -11.25
CA LEU A 144 15.69 -21.96 -11.03
C LEU A 144 15.99 -22.56 -9.65
N GLU A 145 16.89 -21.94 -8.89
CA GLU A 145 17.26 -22.41 -7.56
C GLU A 145 16.18 -22.02 -6.56
N THR A 146 15.62 -23.00 -5.86
CA THR A 146 14.53 -22.81 -4.90
C THR A 146 15.01 -22.77 -3.45
N GLY A 147 16.25 -23.17 -3.19
CA GLY A 147 16.89 -23.10 -1.88
C GLY A 147 17.54 -21.74 -1.61
N GLY A 148 17.99 -21.52 -0.36
CA GLY A 148 18.82 -20.37 0.02
C GLY A 148 18.09 -19.03 0.12
N ILE A 149 16.80 -18.97 -0.21
CA ILE A 149 16.01 -17.73 -0.07
C ILE A 149 15.69 -17.43 1.40
N ASP A 150 15.26 -18.43 2.17
CA ASP A 150 14.71 -18.18 3.51
C ASP A 150 15.78 -17.56 4.43
N GLY A 151 15.51 -16.36 4.92
CA GLY A 151 16.43 -15.59 5.77
C GLY A 151 17.57 -14.88 5.02
N SER A 152 17.59 -14.92 3.69
CA SER A 152 18.49 -14.10 2.86
C SER A 152 18.01 -12.65 2.74
N GLY A 153 18.90 -11.77 2.27
CA GLY A 153 18.55 -10.39 1.89
C GLY A 153 17.50 -10.31 0.77
N ALA A 154 17.45 -11.32 -0.10
CA ALA A 154 16.49 -11.43 -1.17
C ALA A 154 15.11 -11.96 -0.71
N ASP A 155 14.98 -12.46 0.52
CA ASP A 155 13.71 -12.95 1.07
C ASP A 155 12.71 -11.81 1.30
N TRP A 156 11.44 -12.17 1.48
CA TRP A 156 10.43 -11.27 2.01
C TRP A 156 10.64 -11.06 3.50
N LEU A 157 10.33 -9.87 3.99
CA LEU A 157 10.12 -9.68 5.42
C LEU A 157 9.08 -10.67 5.97
N ASP A 158 9.38 -11.30 7.10
CA ASP A 158 8.53 -12.35 7.68
C ASP A 158 7.08 -11.90 7.90
N ARG A 159 6.88 -10.65 8.31
CA ARG A 159 5.54 -10.07 8.53
C ARG A 159 4.69 -9.96 7.26
N TYR A 160 5.30 -9.92 6.07
CA TYR A 160 4.57 -9.86 4.79
C TYR A 160 4.28 -11.23 4.19
N LYS A 161 5.01 -12.27 4.60
CA LYS A 161 4.86 -13.63 4.05
C LYS A 161 3.41 -14.14 4.06
N PRO A 162 2.57 -13.90 5.08
CA PRO A 162 1.17 -14.32 5.07
C PRO A 162 0.34 -13.71 3.94
N TYR A 163 0.66 -12.50 3.48
CA TYR A 163 -0.05 -11.81 2.40
C TYR A 163 0.50 -12.20 1.03
N ILE A 164 1.82 -12.42 0.93
CA ILE A 164 2.49 -12.76 -0.34
C ILE A 164 2.34 -14.24 -0.68
N LYS A 165 2.38 -15.14 0.31
CA LYS A 165 2.31 -16.60 0.13
C LYS A 165 0.88 -17.17 0.31
N ASP A 166 -0.14 -16.34 0.07
CA ASP A 166 -1.54 -16.69 0.29
C ASP A 166 -2.17 -17.53 -0.86
N GLY A 167 -1.41 -17.76 -1.93
CA GLY A 167 -1.85 -18.49 -3.12
C GLY A 167 -2.67 -17.67 -4.12
N ARG A 168 -2.92 -16.39 -3.85
CA ARG A 168 -3.65 -15.46 -4.74
C ARG A 168 -2.77 -14.32 -5.22
N THR A 169 -1.86 -13.83 -4.38
CA THR A 169 -0.93 -12.75 -4.71
C THR A 169 -0.07 -13.14 -5.91
N VAL A 170 0.00 -12.25 -6.90
CA VAL A 170 0.82 -12.43 -8.09
C VAL A 170 2.21 -11.88 -7.81
N VAL A 171 3.19 -12.77 -7.68
CA VAL A 171 4.62 -12.39 -7.69
C VAL A 171 5.07 -12.38 -9.14
N VAL A 172 5.40 -11.20 -9.66
CA VAL A 172 5.87 -11.07 -11.05
C VAL A 172 7.33 -11.50 -11.15
N SER A 173 7.79 -11.70 -12.37
CA SER A 173 9.21 -11.91 -12.68
C SER A 173 10.05 -10.77 -12.08
N PRO A 174 11.30 -11.02 -11.66
CA PRO A 174 12.07 -9.98 -11.03
C PRO A 174 12.44 -8.87 -12.03
N HIS A 175 12.41 -7.62 -11.57
CA HIS A 175 13.14 -6.58 -12.30
C HIS A 175 14.63 -6.65 -11.99
N LYS A 176 15.42 -6.04 -12.89
CA LYS A 176 16.89 -6.09 -12.87
C LYS A 176 17.56 -4.79 -12.50
N VAL A 177 17.01 -3.66 -12.91
CA VAL A 177 17.54 -2.35 -12.56
C VAL A 177 16.46 -1.67 -11.72
N TYR A 178 15.78 -0.65 -12.22
CA TYR A 178 14.77 0.07 -11.44
C TYR A 178 13.34 -0.20 -11.92
N GLY A 179 13.11 -0.14 -13.23
CA GLY A 179 11.77 -0.25 -13.81
C GLY A 179 11.34 -1.69 -14.09
N PRO A 180 10.05 -1.90 -14.39
CA PRO A 180 9.48 -3.21 -14.68
C PRO A 180 9.78 -3.71 -16.10
N ASP A 181 10.59 -3.01 -16.90
CA ASP A 181 10.86 -3.36 -18.31
C ASP A 181 11.42 -4.78 -18.51
N SER A 182 12.06 -5.34 -17.48
CA SER A 182 12.60 -6.71 -17.51
C SER A 182 11.68 -7.76 -16.89
N ASN A 183 10.46 -7.40 -16.46
CA ASN A 183 9.50 -8.33 -15.87
C ASN A 183 8.18 -8.43 -16.67
N ASP A 184 7.24 -9.24 -16.16
CA ASP A 184 5.93 -9.50 -16.76
C ASP A 184 4.78 -8.75 -16.08
N LEU A 185 5.05 -7.71 -15.27
CA LEU A 185 4.04 -6.97 -14.50
C LEU A 185 2.89 -6.46 -15.36
N ALA A 186 3.21 -5.75 -16.44
CA ALA A 186 2.18 -5.15 -17.28
C ALA A 186 1.31 -6.20 -17.99
N LEU A 187 1.89 -7.35 -18.34
CA LEU A 187 1.13 -8.48 -18.88
C LEU A 187 0.15 -9.00 -17.82
N GLN A 188 0.61 -9.24 -16.60
CA GLN A 188 -0.20 -9.80 -15.53
C GLN A 188 -1.33 -8.86 -15.12
N LEU A 189 -1.05 -7.56 -14.96
CA LEU A 189 -2.06 -6.53 -14.68
C LEU A 189 -3.14 -6.49 -15.78
N ARG A 190 -2.75 -6.45 -17.06
CA ARG A 190 -3.69 -6.43 -18.19
C ARG A 190 -4.50 -7.71 -18.30
N LYS A 191 -3.90 -8.87 -18.05
CA LYS A 191 -4.62 -10.16 -18.04
C LYS A 191 -5.61 -10.26 -16.87
N ALA A 192 -5.34 -9.57 -15.77
CA ALA A 192 -6.27 -9.38 -14.68
C ALA A 192 -7.31 -8.27 -14.95
N GLY A 193 -7.25 -7.55 -16.07
CA GLY A 193 -8.18 -6.45 -16.37
C GLY A 193 -8.02 -5.24 -15.44
N ILE A 194 -6.81 -5.06 -14.87
CA ILE A 194 -6.46 -3.92 -14.02
C ILE A 194 -6.02 -2.75 -14.89
N ASP A 195 -6.48 -1.55 -14.56
CA ASP A 195 -6.06 -0.28 -15.17
C ASP A 195 -5.72 0.81 -14.12
N GLN A 196 -5.98 0.53 -12.83
CA GLN A 196 -5.63 1.38 -11.69
C GLN A 196 -4.63 0.66 -10.78
N VAL A 197 -3.53 1.32 -10.41
CA VAL A 197 -2.49 0.71 -9.57
C VAL A 197 -2.16 1.62 -8.40
N VAL A 198 -2.33 1.10 -7.19
CA VAL A 198 -1.84 1.72 -5.96
C VAL A 198 -0.45 1.15 -5.70
N ILE A 199 0.58 1.99 -5.70
CA ILE A 199 1.97 1.56 -5.60
C ILE A 199 2.60 1.96 -4.26
N ALA A 200 3.35 1.04 -3.68
CA ALA A 200 4.13 1.19 -2.45
C ALA A 200 5.42 0.37 -2.54
N GLY A 201 6.33 0.49 -1.58
CA GLY A 201 7.55 -0.30 -1.52
C GLY A 201 8.83 0.52 -1.63
N MET A 202 9.90 -0.07 -2.17
CA MET A 202 11.25 0.53 -2.15
C MET A 202 11.89 0.51 -3.54
N SER A 203 12.87 1.37 -3.84
CA SER A 203 13.16 2.67 -3.21
C SER A 203 12.38 3.79 -3.92
N ALA A 204 11.95 4.82 -3.20
CA ALA A 204 11.04 5.86 -3.69
C ALA A 204 11.47 6.48 -5.02
N ASN A 205 12.68 7.04 -5.11
CA ASN A 205 13.21 7.73 -6.31
C ASN A 205 13.77 6.79 -7.39
N LEU A 206 13.73 5.48 -7.17
CA LEU A 206 14.36 4.51 -8.05
C LEU A 206 13.30 3.54 -8.55
N CYS A 207 13.12 2.40 -7.89
CA CYS A 207 12.23 1.35 -8.37
C CYS A 207 10.77 1.83 -8.36
N VAL A 208 10.31 2.46 -7.27
CA VAL A 208 8.93 2.97 -7.17
C VAL A 208 8.65 4.02 -8.26
N GLU A 209 9.53 5.02 -8.40
CA GLU A 209 9.38 6.04 -9.44
C GLU A 209 9.47 5.47 -10.86
N SER A 210 10.37 4.51 -11.11
CA SER A 210 10.52 3.90 -12.43
C SER A 210 9.32 3.04 -12.82
N HIS A 211 8.74 2.31 -11.85
CA HIS A 211 7.47 1.61 -12.05
C HIS A 211 6.32 2.58 -12.30
N MET A 212 6.22 3.66 -11.52
CA MET A 212 5.22 4.71 -11.73
C MET A 212 5.28 5.27 -13.16
N ARG A 213 6.48 5.67 -13.61
CA ARG A 213 6.69 6.24 -14.94
C ARG A 213 6.29 5.25 -16.03
N ASN A 214 6.78 4.02 -15.96
CA ASN A 214 6.47 2.99 -16.95
C ASN A 214 4.96 2.70 -16.99
N LEU A 215 4.31 2.46 -15.84
CA LEU A 215 2.87 2.18 -15.78
C LEU A 215 2.02 3.31 -16.37
N ILE A 216 2.37 4.57 -16.11
CA ILE A 216 1.65 5.71 -16.69
C ILE A 216 1.82 5.78 -18.20
N GLU A 217 3.03 5.61 -18.71
CA GLU A 217 3.31 5.55 -20.16
C GLU A 217 2.59 4.36 -20.83
N GLU A 218 2.35 3.30 -20.06
CA GLU A 218 1.61 2.11 -20.47
C GLU A 218 0.08 2.23 -20.35
N GLY A 219 -0.42 3.39 -19.89
CA GLY A 219 -1.83 3.76 -19.87
C GLY A 219 -2.59 3.45 -18.58
N PHE A 220 -1.88 3.18 -17.48
CA PHE A 220 -2.49 2.96 -16.17
C PHE A 220 -2.69 4.28 -15.40
N GLU A 221 -3.73 4.34 -14.56
CA GLU A 221 -3.82 5.34 -13.50
C GLU A 221 -3.00 4.86 -12.29
N VAL A 222 -2.11 5.71 -11.77
CA VAL A 222 -1.18 5.31 -10.71
C VAL A 222 -1.29 6.24 -9.52
N ALA A 223 -1.61 5.67 -8.36
CA ALA A 223 -1.57 6.36 -7.07
C ALA A 223 -0.37 5.88 -6.26
N VAL A 224 0.48 6.81 -5.80
CA VAL A 224 1.65 6.49 -4.98
C VAL A 224 1.31 6.66 -3.50
N VAL A 225 1.59 5.66 -2.66
CA VAL A 225 1.45 5.79 -1.21
C VAL A 225 2.79 6.25 -0.61
N SER A 226 2.93 7.55 -0.37
CA SER A 226 4.23 8.18 -0.13
C SER A 226 4.90 7.76 1.19
N ASP A 227 4.14 7.58 2.25
CA ASP A 227 4.66 7.11 3.56
C ASP A 227 4.75 5.57 3.65
N ALA A 228 4.33 4.85 2.61
CA ALA A 228 4.62 3.43 2.40
C ALA A 228 5.77 3.22 1.40
N THR A 229 6.62 4.23 1.24
CA THR A 229 7.93 4.14 0.58
C THR A 229 8.99 4.93 1.35
N ALA A 230 10.25 4.69 1.03
CA ALA A 230 11.40 5.36 1.59
C ALA A 230 12.56 5.31 0.58
N ALA A 231 13.60 6.08 0.83
CA ALA A 231 14.76 6.11 -0.05
C ALA A 231 16.06 6.38 0.71
N ALA A 232 17.18 6.19 0.00
CA ALA A 232 18.50 6.44 0.54
C ALA A 232 18.71 7.93 0.85
N ARG A 233 19.30 8.22 2.02
CA ARG A 233 19.84 9.52 2.39
C ARG A 233 21.35 9.47 2.38
N LEU A 234 21.96 10.45 1.72
CA LEU A 234 23.41 10.65 1.67
C LEU A 234 23.72 12.06 2.18
N PRO A 235 24.97 12.34 2.59
CA PRO A 235 25.35 13.70 2.98
C PRO A 235 25.01 14.72 1.87
N GLY A 236 24.02 15.57 2.14
CA GLY A 236 23.54 16.60 1.21
C GLY A 236 22.50 16.15 0.17
N TYR A 237 22.08 14.88 0.18
CA TYR A 237 21.06 14.37 -0.75
C TYR A 237 20.00 13.56 0.00
N ASP A 238 18.73 13.82 -0.31
CA ASP A 238 17.60 13.04 0.16
C ASP A 238 16.86 12.45 -1.04
N GLY A 239 16.96 11.13 -1.21
CA GLY A 239 16.28 10.43 -2.29
C GLY A 239 14.76 10.51 -2.17
N PHE A 240 14.21 10.57 -0.96
CA PHE A 240 12.75 10.60 -0.77
C PHE A 240 12.19 11.95 -1.23
N GLU A 241 12.86 13.05 -0.88
CA GLU A 241 12.49 14.38 -1.35
C GLU A 241 12.55 14.50 -2.87
N ALA A 242 13.58 13.91 -3.50
CA ALA A 242 13.67 13.85 -4.96
C ALA A 242 12.50 13.07 -5.58
N ALA A 243 12.15 11.91 -5.01
CA ALA A 243 11.03 11.09 -5.45
C ALA A 243 9.70 11.84 -5.34
N PHE A 244 9.46 12.49 -4.19
CA PHE A 244 8.20 13.13 -3.88
C PHE A 244 7.88 14.26 -4.87
N VAL A 245 8.90 15.02 -5.29
CA VAL A 245 8.76 16.02 -6.36
C VAL A 245 8.23 15.37 -7.63
N ASN A 246 8.81 14.24 -8.05
CA ASN A 246 8.41 13.54 -9.26
C ASN A 246 7.04 12.86 -9.12
N PHE A 247 6.75 12.23 -7.98
CA PHE A 247 5.43 11.67 -7.69
C PHE A 247 4.34 12.73 -7.86
N ARG A 248 4.53 13.92 -7.28
CA ARG A 248 3.54 14.99 -7.41
C ARG A 248 3.36 15.51 -8.84
N MET A 249 4.41 15.44 -9.66
CA MET A 249 4.38 15.92 -11.05
C MET A 249 3.81 14.90 -12.04
N ILE A 250 3.92 13.60 -11.73
CA ILE A 250 3.71 12.52 -12.69
C ILE A 250 2.53 11.63 -12.30
N ALA A 251 2.43 11.22 -11.03
CA ALA A 251 1.39 10.29 -10.58
C ALA A 251 -0.02 10.87 -10.82
N SER A 252 -0.99 9.97 -11.04
CA SER A 252 -2.40 10.34 -11.05
C SER A 252 -2.82 10.90 -9.69
N ASP A 253 -2.28 10.32 -8.61
CA ASP A 253 -2.36 10.89 -7.26
C ASP A 253 -1.22 10.42 -6.34
N VAL A 254 -1.04 11.12 -5.22
CA VAL A 254 -0.15 10.76 -4.12
C VAL A 254 -0.97 10.79 -2.83
N TRP A 255 -0.91 9.70 -2.05
CA TRP A 255 -1.68 9.51 -0.82
C TRP A 255 -0.75 9.20 0.36
N SER A 256 -1.20 9.55 1.55
CA SER A 256 -0.77 8.89 2.78
C SER A 256 -1.34 7.46 2.86
N THR A 257 -0.78 6.64 3.75
CA THR A 257 -1.28 5.28 3.98
C THR A 257 -2.69 5.30 4.54
N ASP A 258 -3.02 6.28 5.39
CA ASP A 258 -4.36 6.45 5.95
C ASP A 258 -5.40 6.72 4.86
N GLU A 259 -5.09 7.63 3.92
CA GLU A 259 -5.94 7.90 2.76
C GLU A 259 -6.06 6.66 1.86
N ALA A 260 -4.93 6.00 1.54
CA ALA A 260 -4.92 4.82 0.69
C ALA A 260 -5.76 3.67 1.27
N VAL A 261 -5.66 3.40 2.57
CA VAL A 261 -6.51 2.42 3.27
C VAL A 261 -7.98 2.81 3.17
N GLY A 262 -8.31 4.09 3.32
CA GLY A 262 -9.67 4.60 3.13
C GLY A 262 -10.20 4.42 1.71
N HIS A 263 -9.41 4.77 0.69
CA HIS A 263 -9.76 4.62 -0.72
C HIS A 263 -9.94 3.14 -1.11
N ILE A 264 -9.01 2.27 -0.70
CA ILE A 264 -9.09 0.82 -0.95
C ILE A 264 -10.33 0.24 -0.27
N GLY A 265 -10.57 0.61 0.99
CA GLY A 265 -11.75 0.18 1.74
C GLY A 265 -13.07 0.61 1.09
N ALA A 266 -13.14 1.83 0.56
CA ALA A 266 -14.30 2.34 -0.16
C ALA A 266 -14.55 1.61 -1.49
N ALA A 267 -13.49 1.12 -2.16
CA ALA A 267 -13.58 0.42 -3.43
C ALA A 267 -13.86 -1.10 -3.31
N ARG A 268 -13.90 -1.63 -2.08
CA ARG A 268 -14.24 -3.03 -1.78
C ARG A 268 -15.59 -3.46 -2.36
N GLY A 269 -16.53 -2.53 -2.57
CA GLY A 269 -17.93 -2.85 -2.83
C GLY A 269 -18.58 -3.51 -1.61
N GLU A 270 -19.88 -3.77 -1.69
CA GLU A 270 -20.67 -4.10 -0.51
C GLU A 270 -21.44 -5.40 -0.74
N LEU A 271 -21.15 -6.44 0.06
CA LEU A 271 -21.92 -7.69 0.10
C LEU A 271 -22.27 -8.00 1.53
N VAL A 272 -23.29 -7.30 2.01
CA VAL A 272 -23.87 -7.52 3.33
C VAL A 272 -25.32 -7.93 3.16
N ASN A 273 -25.70 -8.97 3.89
CA ASN A 273 -27.08 -9.41 4.02
C ASN A 273 -27.85 -8.36 4.83
N VAL A 274 -28.62 -7.54 4.13
CA VAL A 274 -29.39 -6.43 4.69
C VAL A 274 -30.89 -6.62 4.46
N SER A 275 -31.71 -6.05 5.35
CA SER A 275 -33.16 -6.10 5.26
C SER A 275 -33.70 -5.20 4.14
N GLY A 276 -33.67 -5.70 2.89
CA GLY A 276 -34.25 -5.05 1.71
C GLY A 276 -33.74 -3.62 1.49
N ALA A 277 -34.61 -2.73 0.97
CA ALA A 277 -34.26 -1.34 0.64
C ALA A 277 -33.87 -0.47 1.85
N SER A 278 -34.00 -0.98 3.09
CA SER A 278 -33.61 -0.23 4.29
C SER A 278 -32.10 -0.24 4.56
N GLY A 279 -31.35 -1.17 3.95
CA GLY A 279 -29.89 -1.29 4.17
C GLY A 279 -29.51 -1.74 5.58
N ILE A 280 -30.46 -2.16 6.42
CA ILE A 280 -30.20 -2.51 7.82
C ILE A 280 -29.60 -3.92 7.92
N GLY A 281 -28.43 -4.03 8.56
CA GLY A 281 -27.81 -5.31 8.87
C GLY A 281 -28.36 -5.99 10.13
N LEU A 282 -28.16 -7.30 10.26
CA LEU A 282 -28.50 -8.10 11.45
C LEU A 282 -29.97 -7.97 11.91
N ASP A 283 -30.90 -7.75 10.99
CA ASP A 283 -32.32 -7.50 11.30
C ASP A 283 -32.56 -6.39 12.35
N GLY A 284 -31.62 -5.45 12.47
CA GLY A 284 -31.68 -4.33 13.42
C GLY A 284 -31.20 -4.64 14.84
N PHE A 285 -30.64 -5.82 15.10
CA PHE A 285 -30.00 -6.13 16.39
C PHE A 285 -28.68 -5.38 16.56
N ASP A 286 -28.37 -5.00 17.81
CA ASP A 286 -27.09 -4.41 18.18
C ASP A 286 -25.95 -5.43 18.01
N PRO A 287 -25.00 -5.22 17.07
CA PRO A 287 -23.91 -6.16 16.82
C PRO A 287 -23.07 -6.45 18.08
N VAL A 288 -22.85 -5.44 18.93
CA VAL A 288 -22.05 -5.59 20.16
C VAL A 288 -22.77 -6.45 21.19
N SER A 289 -24.12 -6.44 21.17
CA SER A 289 -24.90 -7.21 22.14
C SER A 289 -24.75 -8.72 22.01
N PHE A 290 -24.41 -9.25 20.82
CA PHE A 290 -24.12 -10.67 20.62
C PHE A 290 -22.88 -11.16 21.39
N PHE A 291 -21.98 -10.24 21.75
CA PHE A 291 -20.71 -10.55 22.42
C PHE A 291 -20.75 -10.26 23.92
N GLU A 292 -21.61 -9.33 24.35
CA GLU A 292 -21.60 -8.79 25.72
C GLU A 292 -22.85 -9.19 26.54
N SER A 293 -23.85 -9.82 25.92
CA SER A 293 -25.11 -10.20 26.56
C SER A 293 -25.47 -11.66 26.26
N GLU A 294 -26.12 -12.34 27.21
CA GLU A 294 -26.72 -13.67 26.98
C GLU A 294 -27.87 -13.60 25.97
N THR A 295 -28.57 -12.47 25.93
CA THR A 295 -29.68 -12.22 25.00
C THR A 295 -29.36 -10.97 24.17
N PRO A 296 -29.17 -11.10 22.84
CA PRO A 296 -28.99 -9.96 21.95
C PRO A 296 -30.19 -9.01 22.02
N VAL A 297 -29.94 -7.71 21.91
CA VAL A 297 -30.97 -6.68 22.01
C VAL A 297 -31.09 -5.90 20.70
N ASN A 298 -32.31 -5.41 20.42
CA ASN A 298 -32.54 -4.55 19.26
C ASN A 298 -31.84 -3.20 19.43
N GLY A 299 -31.26 -2.71 18.34
CA GLY A 299 -30.75 -1.36 18.25
C GLY A 299 -31.85 -0.32 18.03
N SER A 300 -31.50 0.94 18.23
CA SER A 300 -32.36 2.08 17.95
C SER A 300 -32.02 2.68 16.58
N PRO A 301 -33.02 2.99 15.73
CA PRO A 301 -32.79 3.73 14.48
C PRO A 301 -32.12 5.10 14.67
N MET A 302 -32.19 5.66 15.89
CA MET A 302 -31.56 6.93 16.26
C MET A 302 -30.07 6.79 16.60
N ILE A 303 -29.59 5.57 16.86
CA ILE A 303 -28.20 5.29 17.19
C ILE A 303 -27.69 4.28 16.16
N ARG A 304 -27.11 4.78 15.08
CA ARG A 304 -26.69 3.98 13.93
C ARG A 304 -25.30 4.34 13.43
N ALA A 305 -24.68 3.42 12.71
CA ALA A 305 -23.43 3.64 11.98
C ALA A 305 -23.44 2.84 10.68
N GLU A 306 -22.77 3.36 9.66
CA GLU A 306 -22.55 2.67 8.39
C GLU A 306 -21.23 1.89 8.44
N HIS A 307 -21.24 0.67 7.93
CA HIS A 307 -20.02 -0.12 7.73
C HIS A 307 -20.23 -1.16 6.62
N ALA A 308 -19.28 -1.22 5.67
CA ALA A 308 -19.30 -2.14 4.54
C ALA A 308 -20.64 -2.16 3.77
N GLY A 309 -21.33 -1.01 3.70
CA GLY A 309 -22.62 -0.85 3.02
C GLY A 309 -23.88 -1.13 3.78
N ALA A 310 -23.74 -1.52 5.05
CA ALA A 310 -24.88 -1.75 5.90
C ALA A 310 -24.99 -0.68 6.99
N THR A 311 -26.23 -0.27 7.24
CA THR A 311 -26.59 0.47 8.44
C THR A 311 -26.74 -0.51 9.60
N TYR A 312 -25.88 -0.38 10.61
CA TYR A 312 -26.02 -1.10 11.88
C TYR A 312 -26.70 -0.23 12.92
N LEU A 313 -27.62 -0.82 13.69
CA LEU A 313 -28.35 -0.15 14.77
C LEU A 313 -27.79 -0.55 16.12
N PHE A 314 -27.82 0.36 17.09
CA PHE A 314 -27.22 0.14 18.42
C PHE A 314 -28.18 0.48 19.54
N ALA A 315 -28.16 -0.30 20.61
CA ALA A 315 -29.00 -0.06 21.78
C ALA A 315 -28.48 1.15 22.59
N THR A 316 -27.17 1.43 22.53
CA THR A 316 -26.51 2.54 23.22
C THR A 316 -25.43 3.17 22.35
N GLU A 317 -25.11 4.45 22.57
CA GLU A 317 -23.98 5.11 21.90
C GLU A 317 -22.65 4.41 22.21
N ARG A 318 -22.49 3.89 23.42
CA ARG A 318 -21.32 3.09 23.82
C ARG A 318 -21.15 1.84 22.95
N SER A 319 -22.24 1.15 22.60
CA SER A 319 -22.19 0.02 21.67
C SER A 319 -21.75 0.47 20.28
N ARG A 320 -22.33 1.56 19.75
CA ARG A 320 -21.93 2.14 18.45
C ARG A 320 -20.44 2.46 18.43
N ASP A 321 -19.95 3.12 19.47
CA ASP A 321 -18.55 3.56 19.54
C ASP A 321 -17.59 2.37 19.64
N LYS A 322 -17.97 1.30 20.34
CA LYS A 322 -17.22 0.02 20.34
C LYS A 322 -17.19 -0.63 18.96
N PHE A 323 -18.33 -0.66 18.26
CA PHE A 323 -18.41 -1.19 16.92
C PHE A 323 -17.51 -0.40 15.95
N LEU A 324 -17.60 0.93 15.95
CA LEU A 324 -16.78 1.79 15.11
C LEU A 324 -15.27 1.65 15.41
N ALA A 325 -14.91 1.39 16.67
CA ALA A 325 -13.52 1.16 17.05
C ALA A 325 -12.97 -0.21 16.61
N SER A 326 -13.83 -1.20 16.36
CA SER A 326 -13.41 -2.57 16.01
C SER A 326 -14.49 -3.30 15.18
N PRO A 327 -14.84 -2.81 13.98
CA PRO A 327 -15.98 -3.32 13.23
C PRO A 327 -15.78 -4.79 12.81
N ASP A 328 -14.58 -5.20 12.44
CA ASP A 328 -14.26 -6.59 12.03
C ASP A 328 -14.52 -7.62 13.14
N ARG A 329 -14.50 -7.18 14.40
CA ARG A 329 -14.82 -8.03 15.54
C ARG A 329 -16.32 -8.25 15.66
N TYR A 330 -17.10 -7.17 15.55
CA TYR A 330 -18.52 -7.16 15.90
C TYR A 330 -19.43 -7.41 14.69
N ALA A 331 -18.98 -7.11 13.47
CA ALA A 331 -19.71 -7.39 12.25
C ALA A 331 -19.82 -8.92 12.04
N PRO A 332 -20.96 -9.39 11.50
CA PRO A 332 -21.11 -10.81 11.22
C PRO A 332 -20.12 -11.27 10.14
N GLN A 333 -19.60 -12.48 10.32
CA GLN A 333 -18.78 -13.12 9.29
C GLN A 333 -19.60 -13.30 8.01
N TYR A 334 -18.88 -13.27 6.88
CA TYR A 334 -19.45 -13.45 5.55
C TYR A 334 -20.62 -12.52 5.26
N GLY A 335 -20.50 -11.25 5.65
CA GLY A 335 -21.52 -10.22 5.43
C GLY A 335 -22.87 -10.51 6.08
N GLY A 336 -22.94 -11.43 7.06
CA GLY A 336 -24.23 -11.82 7.65
C GLY A 336 -25.05 -12.80 6.80
N PHE A 337 -24.45 -13.44 5.80
CA PHE A 337 -25.02 -14.60 5.12
C PHE A 337 -24.79 -15.88 5.93
N CYS A 338 -25.52 -16.95 5.58
CA CYS A 338 -25.39 -18.25 6.23
C CYS A 338 -23.97 -18.80 6.10
N SER A 339 -23.28 -18.97 7.24
CA SER A 339 -21.88 -19.41 7.30
C SER A 339 -21.68 -20.81 6.72
N TYR A 340 -22.60 -21.74 6.99
CA TYR A 340 -22.58 -23.05 6.34
C TYR A 340 -22.86 -22.97 4.83
N GLY A 341 -23.75 -22.07 4.40
CA GLY A 341 -24.01 -21.83 2.98
C GLY A 341 -22.74 -21.41 2.25
N VAL A 342 -22.01 -20.45 2.82
CA VAL A 342 -20.72 -19.99 2.29
C VAL A 342 -19.70 -21.13 2.25
N SER A 343 -19.69 -22.02 3.26
CA SER A 343 -18.81 -23.21 3.28
C SER A 343 -19.06 -24.19 2.12
N ILE A 344 -20.24 -24.13 1.50
CA ILE A 344 -20.61 -24.91 0.31
C ILE A 344 -20.78 -24.03 -0.94
N ASN A 345 -20.20 -22.82 -0.91
CA ASN A 345 -20.17 -21.85 -2.00
C ASN A 345 -21.55 -21.33 -2.46
N VAL A 346 -22.45 -21.05 -1.52
CA VAL A 346 -23.80 -20.52 -1.78
C VAL A 346 -24.16 -19.41 -0.78
N LEU A 347 -24.70 -18.29 -1.26
CA LEU A 347 -25.31 -17.27 -0.39
C LEU A 347 -26.73 -17.70 -0.01
N LEU A 348 -26.99 -17.81 1.28
CA LEU A 348 -28.32 -18.06 1.83
C LEU A 348 -28.65 -17.00 2.89
N PRO A 349 -29.94 -16.64 3.05
CA PRO A 349 -30.37 -15.79 4.14
C PRO A 349 -30.09 -16.46 5.50
N VAL A 350 -30.30 -15.71 6.57
CA VAL A 350 -30.06 -16.17 7.94
C VAL A 350 -31.32 -16.08 8.78
N ASP A 351 -31.34 -16.86 9.86
CA ASP A 351 -32.23 -16.67 10.99
C ASP A 351 -31.37 -16.16 12.15
N ILE A 352 -31.67 -14.96 12.65
CA ILE A 352 -30.88 -14.31 13.72
C ILE A 352 -30.78 -15.17 14.99
N THR A 353 -31.75 -16.05 15.23
CA THR A 353 -31.75 -16.95 16.39
C THR A 353 -30.67 -18.03 16.33
N THR A 354 -30.03 -18.20 15.17
CA THR A 354 -28.90 -19.12 14.97
C THR A 354 -27.53 -18.47 15.21
N ALA A 355 -27.52 -17.18 15.59
CA ALA A 355 -26.30 -16.46 15.89
C ALA A 355 -25.46 -17.18 16.95
N GLN A 356 -24.17 -17.34 16.68
CA GLN A 356 -23.20 -17.83 17.64
C GLN A 356 -21.92 -17.01 17.57
N VAL A 357 -21.37 -16.66 18.73
CA VAL A 357 -20.03 -16.09 18.84
C VAL A 357 -19.06 -17.21 19.18
N ARG A 358 -18.04 -17.41 18.33
CA ARG A 358 -16.99 -18.39 18.55
C ARG A 358 -15.67 -17.85 18.02
N ASN A 359 -14.59 -18.02 18.77
CA ASN A 359 -13.27 -17.43 18.44
C ASN A 359 -13.36 -15.92 18.16
N ASP A 360 -14.12 -15.20 19.01
CA ASP A 360 -14.34 -13.75 18.93
C ASP A 360 -14.96 -13.26 17.59
N LYS A 361 -15.67 -14.14 16.89
CA LYS A 361 -16.35 -13.86 15.62
C LYS A 361 -17.81 -14.28 15.67
N LEU A 362 -18.70 -13.49 15.04
CA LEU A 362 -20.14 -13.74 14.96
C LEU A 362 -20.52 -14.52 13.69
N TYR A 363 -21.10 -15.71 13.85
CA TYR A 363 -21.57 -16.58 12.76
C TYR A 363 -23.08 -16.72 12.80
N LEU A 364 -23.70 -16.75 11.62
CA LEU A 364 -25.15 -16.90 11.44
C LEU A 364 -25.43 -18.04 10.46
N ASN A 365 -26.58 -18.70 10.60
CA ASN A 365 -27.01 -19.79 9.73
C ASN A 365 -28.47 -19.63 9.32
N VAL A 366 -28.87 -20.33 8.27
CA VAL A 366 -30.23 -20.22 7.69
C VAL A 366 -31.32 -20.82 8.58
N ASN A 367 -30.98 -21.76 9.46
CA ASN A 367 -31.86 -22.36 10.47
C ASN A 367 -31.06 -23.26 11.45
N ALA A 368 -31.73 -23.74 12.50
CA ALA A 368 -31.14 -24.60 13.53
C ALA A 368 -30.54 -25.93 13.01
N ALA A 369 -31.16 -26.58 12.01
CA ALA A 369 -30.63 -27.83 11.47
C ALA A 369 -29.32 -27.62 10.69
N ILE A 370 -29.18 -26.47 10.03
CA ILE A 370 -27.92 -26.08 9.36
C ILE A 370 -26.87 -25.64 10.37
N LEU A 371 -27.26 -24.97 11.46
CA LEU A 371 -26.37 -24.66 12.58
C LEU A 371 -25.75 -25.94 13.18
N GLU A 372 -26.53 -27.00 13.38
CA GLU A 372 -26.02 -28.29 13.84
C GLU A 372 -24.98 -28.88 12.87
N LYS A 373 -25.23 -28.81 11.56
CA LYS A 373 -24.27 -29.26 10.54
C LYS A 373 -22.99 -28.44 10.53
N PHE A 374 -23.11 -27.12 10.65
CA PHE A 374 -21.97 -26.22 10.77
C PHE A 374 -21.11 -26.58 11.98
N ASN A 375 -21.76 -26.86 13.12
CA ASN A 375 -21.06 -27.16 14.36
C ASN A 375 -20.47 -28.59 14.42
N ALA A 376 -21.00 -29.54 13.65
CA ALA A 376 -20.43 -30.89 13.54
C ALA A 376 -18.98 -30.90 13.00
N ASP A 377 -18.64 -29.95 12.12
CA ASP A 377 -17.26 -29.72 11.64
C ASP A 377 -17.03 -28.20 11.55
N PHE A 378 -17.01 -27.53 12.70
CA PHE A 378 -16.90 -26.07 12.75
C PHE A 378 -15.63 -25.56 12.07
N GLU A 379 -14.46 -26.06 12.46
CA GLU A 379 -13.18 -25.60 11.92
C GLU A 379 -13.06 -25.87 10.41
N GLY A 380 -13.48 -27.06 9.95
CA GLY A 380 -13.49 -27.37 8.52
C GLY A 380 -14.51 -26.54 7.74
N SER A 381 -15.68 -26.25 8.34
CA SER A 381 -16.69 -25.40 7.70
C SER A 381 -16.24 -23.95 7.59
N VAL A 382 -15.60 -23.41 8.63
CA VAL A 382 -14.98 -22.08 8.61
C VAL A 382 -13.87 -22.04 7.56
N SER A 383 -12.94 -23.00 7.57
CA SER A 383 -11.86 -23.04 6.58
C SER A 383 -12.37 -23.08 5.13
N ARG A 384 -13.43 -23.86 4.85
CA ARG A 384 -14.08 -23.87 3.53
C ARG A 384 -14.78 -22.55 3.22
N ALA A 385 -15.46 -21.96 4.19
CA ALA A 385 -16.16 -20.70 4.01
C ALA A 385 -15.19 -19.54 3.76
N ASP A 386 -14.08 -19.47 4.52
CA ASP A 386 -12.99 -18.52 4.30
C ASP A 386 -12.39 -18.66 2.89
N GLY A 387 -12.23 -19.88 2.40
CA GLY A 387 -11.76 -20.14 1.03
C GLY A 387 -12.76 -19.74 -0.07
N ASN A 388 -14.06 -19.90 0.18
CA ASN A 388 -15.11 -19.59 -0.81
C ASN A 388 -15.54 -18.12 -0.80
N TRP A 389 -15.46 -17.45 0.35
CA TRP A 389 -15.99 -16.10 0.54
C TRP A 389 -15.44 -15.07 -0.45
N PRO A 390 -14.13 -15.02 -0.76
CA PRO A 390 -13.62 -14.09 -1.77
C PRO A 390 -14.31 -14.23 -3.13
N GLY A 391 -14.57 -15.47 -3.58
CA GLY A 391 -15.24 -15.73 -4.86
C GLY A 391 -16.73 -15.35 -4.84
N LEU A 392 -17.43 -15.63 -3.74
CA LEU A 392 -18.83 -15.21 -3.57
C LEU A 392 -18.95 -13.69 -3.49
N PHE A 393 -18.02 -13.05 -2.78
CA PHE A 393 -17.94 -11.61 -2.67
C PHE A 393 -17.69 -10.96 -4.03
N GLU A 394 -16.70 -11.44 -4.79
CA GLU A 394 -16.41 -10.97 -6.15
C GLU A 394 -17.63 -11.13 -7.09
N ALA A 395 -18.34 -12.26 -7.00
CA ALA A 395 -19.48 -12.55 -7.87
C ALA A 395 -20.76 -11.77 -7.54
N HIS A 396 -20.91 -11.26 -6.30
CA HIS A 396 -22.20 -10.76 -5.81
C HIS A 396 -22.19 -9.40 -5.11
N ALA A 397 -21.06 -8.89 -4.62
CA ALA A 397 -21.08 -7.51 -4.11
C ALA A 397 -21.43 -6.55 -5.25
N GLU A 398 -22.08 -5.45 -4.90
CA GLU A 398 -22.41 -4.36 -5.84
C GLU A 398 -21.40 -3.21 -5.71
#